data_AF-A0A0F2PSW3-F1
#
_entry.id   AF-A0A0F2PSW3-F1
#
_cell.length_a   1.000
_cell.length_b   1.000
_cell.length_c   1.000
_cell.angle_alpha   90.00
_cell.angle_beta   90.00
_cell.angle_gamma   90.00
#
_symmetry.space_group_name_H-M   'P 1'
#
loop_
_entity.id
_entity.type
_entity.pdbx_description
1 polymer ?
#
loop_
_entity_poly.entity_id
_entity_poly.type
_entity_poly.pdbx_seq_one_letter_code
_entity_poly.pdbx_strand_id
1 'polypeptide(L)' 'MKTNAKRVFVGSLATETNTFSPLRTDFQDFKDSFYAPPGEHPLTPTLCSAVFPAARARAYAYGWGVIEGTATWA' A
#
# COMPACT_ATOMS: atom_id res chain seq x y z
N MET A 1 -18.44 -1.91 26.89
CA MET A 1 -18.50 -2.96 25.84
C MET A 1 -17.52 -2.59 24.74
N LYS A 2 -16.43 -3.35 24.55
CA LYS A 2 -15.60 -3.21 23.33
C LYS A 2 -16.40 -3.83 22.19
N THR A 3 -17.04 -3.02 21.36
CA THR A 3 -17.46 -3.48 20.04
C THR A 3 -16.16 -3.80 19.31
N ASN A 4 -15.89 -5.07 18.99
CA ASN A 4 -14.67 -5.43 18.27
C ASN A 4 -14.78 -4.87 16.84
N ALA A 5 -14.35 -3.61 16.67
CA ALA A 5 -14.27 -2.95 15.39
C ALA A 5 -13.52 -3.86 14.41
N LYS A 6 -14.07 -4.05 13.20
CA LYS A 6 -13.39 -4.82 12.15
C LYS A 6 -12.00 -4.22 11.93
N ARG A 7 -10.99 -5.08 11.82
CA ARG A 7 -9.61 -4.69 11.53
C ARG A 7 -9.28 -5.08 10.10
N VAL A 8 -8.74 -4.14 9.34
CA VAL A 8 -8.38 -4.33 7.92
C VAL A 8 -6.91 -3.99 7.75
N PHE A 9 -6.15 -4.91 7.15
CA PHE A 9 -4.80 -4.63 6.71
C PHE A 9 -4.83 -4.17 5.25
N VAL A 10 -4.05 -3.14 4.92
CA VAL A 10 -3.90 -2.64 3.55
C VAL A 10 -2.42 -2.52 3.19
N GLY A 11 -2.07 -2.96 1.99
CA GLY A 11 -0.74 -2.82 1.41
C GLY A 11 -0.87 -2.78 -0.11
N SER A 12 0.14 -2.24 -0.78
CA SER A 12 0.22 -2.27 -2.25
C SER A 12 1.64 -2.55 -2.70
N LEU A 13 1.78 -3.51 -3.60
CA LEU A 13 3.02 -3.88 -4.25
C LEU A 13 2.73 -3.96 -5.75
N ALA A 14 3.48 -3.21 -6.54
CA ALA A 14 3.40 -3.27 -7.99
C ALA A 14 4.78 -3.47 -8.59
N THR A 15 4.90 -4.43 -9.49
CA THR A 15 6.06 -4.55 -10.36
C THR A 15 5.66 -5.18 -11.68
N GLU A 16 6.06 -4.56 -12.79
CA GLU A 16 5.85 -5.11 -14.12
C GLU A 16 7.08 -5.93 -14.51
N THR A 17 6.89 -7.23 -14.68
CA THR A 17 8.01 -8.15 -14.93
C THR A 17 8.05 -8.57 -16.39
N ASN A 18 9.28 -8.73 -16.90
CA ASN A 18 9.52 -9.28 -18.22
C ASN A 18 10.44 -10.51 -18.10
N THR A 19 9.89 -11.70 -18.38
CA THR A 19 10.56 -12.99 -18.25
C THR A 19 11.88 -13.10 -19.03
N PHE A 20 12.01 -12.35 -20.11
CA PHE A 20 13.21 -12.37 -20.97
C PHE A 20 14.18 -11.21 -20.70
N SER A 21 13.83 -10.30 -19.79
CA SER A 21 14.71 -9.20 -19.41
C SER A 21 15.87 -9.70 -18.56
N PRO A 22 17.13 -9.29 -18.86
CA PRO A 22 18.26 -9.56 -17.99
C PRO A 22 18.28 -8.61 -16.76
N LEU A 23 17.49 -7.54 -16.78
CA LEU A 23 17.39 -6.59 -15.67
C LEU A 23 16.51 -7.19 -14.57
N ARG A 24 17.09 -7.36 -13.38
CA ARG A 24 16.38 -7.84 -12.20
C ARG A 24 15.87 -6.66 -11.41
N THR A 25 14.61 -6.72 -11.00
CA THR A 25 14.08 -5.82 -9.99
C THR A 25 14.58 -6.25 -8.61
N ASP A 26 15.14 -5.33 -7.85
CA ASP A 26 15.55 -5.50 -6.47
C ASP A 26 14.91 -4.45 -5.55
N PHE A 27 15.34 -4.42 -4.27
CA PHE A 27 14.77 -3.48 -3.30
C PHE A 27 15.20 -2.02 -3.53
N GLN A 28 16.32 -1.78 -4.20
CA GLN A 28 16.78 -0.45 -4.53
C GLN A 28 15.88 0.18 -5.60
N ASP A 29 15.40 -0.59 -6.58
CA ASP A 29 14.46 -0.09 -7.60
C ASP A 29 13.18 0.47 -6.97
N PHE A 30 12.66 -0.18 -5.92
CA PHE A 30 11.54 0.31 -5.13
C PHE A 30 11.83 1.62 -4.41
N LYS A 31 13.02 1.76 -3.80
CA LYS A 31 13.42 3.00 -3.12
C LYS A 31 13.57 4.16 -4.09
N ASP A 32 14.12 3.89 -5.27
CA ASP A 32 14.39 4.90 -6.29
C ASP A 32 13.12 5.34 -7.01
N SER A 33 12.12 4.45 -7.12
CA SER A 33 10.83 4.73 -7.76
C SER A 33 9.79 5.25 -6.77
N PHE A 34 9.29 4.39 -5.88
CA PHE A 34 8.37 4.75 -4.81
C PHE A 34 8.39 3.69 -3.71
N TYR A 35 8.79 4.10 -2.52
CA TYR A 35 8.74 3.28 -1.34
C TYR A 35 8.13 4.10 -0.18
N ALA A 36 6.92 3.71 0.23
CA ALA A 36 6.31 4.19 1.46
C ALA A 36 6.25 3.02 2.45
N PRO A 37 7.05 3.05 3.55
CA PRO A 37 6.99 2.01 4.58
C PRO A 37 5.64 2.02 5.33
N PRO A 38 5.38 1.04 6.21
CA PRO A 38 4.12 0.94 6.95
C PRO A 38 3.73 2.26 7.64
N GLY A 39 2.52 2.74 7.35
CA GLY A 39 1.98 3.99 7.91
C GLY A 39 2.48 5.29 7.25
N GLU A 40 3.38 5.22 6.26
CA GLU A 40 3.93 6.39 5.57
C GLU A 40 3.33 6.61 4.17
N HIS A 41 2.25 5.90 3.81
CA HIS A 41 1.58 6.11 2.54
C HIS A 41 0.99 7.55 2.47
N PRO A 42 1.29 8.33 1.41
CA PRO A 42 0.87 9.73 1.30
C PRO A 42 -0.66 9.89 1.25
N LEU A 43 -1.16 11.11 1.49
CA LEU A 43 -2.59 11.37 1.37
C LEU A 43 -3.09 11.17 -0.08
N THR A 44 -2.32 11.65 -1.05
CA THR A 44 -2.62 11.50 -2.47
C THR A 44 -2.20 10.11 -2.94
N PRO A 45 -3.10 9.34 -3.59
CA PRO A 45 -2.74 8.03 -4.13
C PRO A 45 -1.69 8.17 -5.23
N THR A 46 -0.74 7.24 -5.23
CA THR A 46 0.22 7.02 -6.32
C THR A 46 -0.29 5.92 -7.25
N LEU A 47 0.47 5.66 -8.30
CA LEU A 47 0.14 4.77 -9.42
C LEU A 47 -0.56 3.45 -9.02
N CYS A 48 -0.04 2.75 -8.01
CA CYS A 48 -0.58 1.47 -7.54
C CYS A 48 -1.32 1.54 -6.19
N SER A 49 -1.48 2.70 -5.57
CA SER A 49 -1.80 2.79 -4.13
C SER A 49 -3.17 3.39 -3.80
N ALA A 50 -4.09 3.45 -4.77
CA ALA A 50 -5.47 3.92 -4.58
C ALA A 50 -6.27 3.15 -3.49
N VAL A 51 -5.85 1.93 -3.16
CA VAL A 51 -6.47 1.13 -2.10
C VAL A 51 -6.34 1.76 -0.71
N PHE A 52 -5.31 2.57 -0.45
CA PHE A 52 -5.09 3.24 0.84
C PHE A 52 -6.16 4.29 1.15
N PRO A 53 -6.35 5.35 0.33
CA PRO A 53 -7.41 6.32 0.59
C PRO A 53 -8.80 5.69 0.56
N ALA A 54 -9.02 4.66 -0.28
CA ALA A 54 -10.27 3.92 -0.27
C ALA A 54 -10.51 3.18 1.06
N ALA A 55 -9.49 2.51 1.62
CA ALA A 55 -9.56 1.83 2.90
C ALA A 55 -9.80 2.83 4.05
N ARG A 56 -9.07 3.96 4.07
CA ARG A 56 -9.26 5.05 5.05
C ARG A 56 -10.70 5.58 5.02
N ALA A 57 -11.25 5.85 3.84
CA ALA A 57 -12.62 6.34 3.69
C ALA A 57 -13.66 5.32 4.20
N ARG A 58 -13.48 4.03 3.89
CA ARG A 58 -14.36 2.95 4.38
C ARG A 58 -14.26 2.78 5.89
N ALA A 59 -13.06 2.89 6.44
CA ALA A 59 -12.84 2.79 7.88
C ALA A 59 -13.52 3.92 8.65
N TYR A 60 -13.45 5.14 8.13
CA TYR A 60 -14.21 6.26 8.66
C TYR A 60 -15.73 6.01 8.63
N ALA A 61 -16.26 5.54 7.49
CA ALA A 61 -17.69 5.31 7.30
C ALA A 61 -18.28 4.19 8.19
N TYR A 62 -17.49 3.16 8.50
CA TYR A 62 -17.98 1.95 9.19
C TYR A 62 -17.33 1.71 10.56
N GLY A 63 -16.49 2.63 11.05
CA GLY A 63 -15.78 2.49 12.32
C GLY A 63 -14.81 1.32 12.34
N TRP A 64 -14.08 1.08 11.26
CA TRP A 64 -13.05 0.02 11.20
C TRP A 64 -11.69 0.53 11.68
N GLY A 65 -10.87 -0.36 12.21
CA GLY A 65 -9.44 -0.10 12.38
C GLY A 65 -8.68 -0.48 11.11
N VAL A 66 -7.94 0.46 10.51
CA VAL A 66 -7.04 0.17 9.39
C VAL A 66 -5.61 0.06 9.90
N ILE A 67 -4.92 -0.98 9.42
CA ILE A 67 -3.50 -1.23 9.67
C ILE A 67 -2.81 -1.07 8.33
N GLU A 68 -2.00 -0.02 8.21
CA GLU A 68 -1.33 0.31 6.96
C GLU A 68 0.04 -0.35 6.87
N GLY A 69 0.19 -1.22 5.88
CA GLY A 69 1.47 -1.77 5.45
C GLY A 69 2.14 -0.91 4.39
N THR A 70 3.15 -1.48 3.75
CA THR A 70 3.94 -0.81 2.70
C THR A 70 3.13 -0.53 1.45
N ALA A 71 3.39 0.61 0.81
CA ALA A 71 3.01 0.89 -0.57
C ALA A 71 4.27 1.10 -1.41
N THR A 72 4.43 0.35 -2.50
CA THR A 72 5.64 0.48 -3.33
C THR A 72 5.41 0.07 -4.78
N TRP A 73 6.16 0.67 -5.72
CA TRP A 73 6.20 0.25 -7.12
C TRP A 73 7.61 0.35 -7.71
N ALA A 74 7.92 -0.58 -8.61
CA ALA A 74 9.12 -0.62 -9.43
C ALA A 74 8.89 -1.45 -10.69
#